data_AF-A0A7Y8LW77-F1
#
_entry.id   AF-A0A7Y8LW77-F1
#
_cell.length_a   1.000
_cell.length_b   1.000
_cell.length_c   1.000
_cell.angle_alpha   90.00
_cell.angle_beta   90.00
_cell.angle_gamma   90.00
#
_symmetry.space_group_name_H-M   'P 1'
#
loop_
_entity.id
_entity.type
_entity.pdbx_description
1 polymer ?
#
loop_
_entity_poly.entity_id
_entity_poly.type
_entity_poly.pdbx_seq_one_letter_code
_entity_poly.pdbx_strand_id
1 'polypeptide(L)'
;MCKRVLIIGWTMGFLMSSSFIHAEVFKWVDDKGTLHFTDDYSRIPSFYREQQQVEIKREVQEEKRSLEPMNIVIRMKEEQVEAGPYDQEEMGWREKERSWKDQFERALENEKLVEKKFIEESNQLILRKFGSHQQFKSTILRLDRIKEERALYEDQIIEAEGMLEKLSRGVKASKGEMSGWINTLIPLQTASSEIRKIEKDIYGRDEVWWRQKVFDARESLEKAIQNYERTYRTYRQDIERLNSSRFGGLSLTQYQMISLRLTAFNDQLKRDQSQIAEAMEVLKKLSKEAREAHADPAWLDWLD
;
A
#
# COMPACT_ATOMS: atom_id res chain seq x y z
N MET A 1 40.64 26.84 49.75
CA MET A 1 40.77 26.05 48.50
C MET A 1 40.41 24.57 48.63
N CYS A 2 40.64 23.89 49.78
CA CYS A 2 40.39 22.45 49.92
C CYS A 2 38.93 21.96 49.73
N LYS A 3 37.90 22.74 50.08
CA LYS A 3 36.49 22.28 50.00
C LYS A 3 35.95 22.12 48.57
N ARG A 4 36.50 22.84 47.58
CA ARG A 4 36.04 22.76 46.17
C ARG A 4 36.60 21.55 45.43
N VAL A 5 37.78 21.06 45.80
CA VAL A 5 38.41 19.88 45.20
C VAL A 5 37.67 18.59 45.61
N LEU A 6 37.17 18.54 46.84
CA LEU A 6 36.42 17.40 47.38
C LEU A 6 35.06 17.19 46.67
N ILE A 7 34.36 18.28 46.32
CA ILE A 7 33.06 18.21 45.64
C ILE A 7 33.21 17.68 44.21
N ILE A 8 34.22 18.13 43.47
CA ILE A 8 34.46 17.71 42.07
C ILE A 8 34.83 16.22 42.02
N GLY A 9 35.66 15.74 42.96
CA GLY A 9 36.00 14.32 43.03
C GLY A 9 34.79 13.42 43.29
N TRP A 10 33.86 13.86 44.15
CA TRP A 10 32.66 13.08 44.47
C TRP A 10 31.67 13.02 43.30
N THR A 11 31.50 14.12 42.56
CA THR A 11 30.64 14.13 41.36
C THR A 11 31.20 13.26 40.22
N MET A 12 32.54 13.20 40.07
CA MET A 12 33.19 12.39 39.03
C MET A 12 33.09 10.88 39.34
N GLY A 13 33.16 10.49 40.62
CA GLY A 13 33.01 9.09 41.03
C GLY A 13 31.58 8.55 40.88
N PHE A 14 30.56 9.40 41.09
CA PHE A 14 29.16 9.01 40.93
C PHE A 14 28.75 8.84 39.46
N LEU A 15 29.39 9.55 38.53
CA LEU A 15 29.14 9.41 37.09
C LEU A 15 29.75 8.14 36.48
N MET A 16 30.74 7.52 37.14
CA MET A 16 31.42 6.31 36.64
C MET A 16 30.82 4.99 37.16
N SER A 17 29.77 5.04 37.98
CA SER A 17 29.15 3.86 38.62
C SER A 17 27.83 3.43 37.99
N SER A 18 27.55 3.81 36.73
CA SER A 18 26.49 3.21 35.93
C SER A 18 26.90 1.81 35.48
N SER A 19 26.89 0.84 36.40
CA SER A 19 26.92 -0.58 36.05
C SER A 19 25.67 -0.87 35.23
N PHE A 20 25.86 -1.22 33.96
CA PHE A 20 24.79 -1.70 33.09
C PHE A 20 24.21 -2.97 33.71
N ILE A 21 23.06 -2.85 34.39
CA ILE A 21 22.28 -3.99 34.83
C ILE A 21 21.77 -4.67 33.55
N HIS A 22 22.48 -5.69 33.10
CA HIS A 22 22.03 -6.56 32.03
C HIS A 22 20.95 -7.47 32.62
N ALA A 23 19.68 -7.12 32.38
CA ALA A 23 18.58 -8.02 32.68
C ALA A 23 18.43 -9.00 31.51
N GLU A 24 18.81 -10.26 31.72
CA GLU A 24 18.55 -11.33 30.77
C GLU A 24 17.06 -11.72 30.84
N VAL A 25 16.35 -11.64 29.71
CA VAL A 25 14.94 -12.05 29.62
C VAL A 25 14.86 -13.34 28.83
N PHE A 26 14.41 -14.42 29.48
CA PHE A 26 14.24 -15.73 28.89
C PHE A 26 12.83 -15.89 28.33
N LYS A 27 12.70 -16.51 27.14
CA LYS A 27 11.42 -16.80 26.47
C LYS A 27 11.27 -18.31 26.24
N TRP A 28 10.12 -18.90 26.51
CA TRP A 28 9.82 -20.29 26.14
C TRP A 28 8.34 -20.45 25.78
N VAL A 29 8.03 -21.49 25.02
CA VAL A 29 6.66 -21.84 24.61
C VAL A 29 6.29 -23.13 25.32
N ASP A 30 5.15 -23.16 26.00
CA ASP A 30 4.66 -24.38 26.64
C ASP A 30 3.98 -25.34 25.66
N ASP A 31 3.61 -26.53 26.12
CA ASP A 31 2.98 -27.56 25.29
C ASP A 31 1.62 -27.13 24.70
N LYS A 32 1.04 -26.03 25.21
CA LYS A 32 -0.21 -25.43 24.72
C LYS A 32 0.02 -24.34 23.69
N GLY A 33 1.28 -24.05 23.34
CA GLY A 33 1.64 -22.97 22.42
C GLY A 33 1.62 -21.58 23.06
N THR A 34 1.56 -21.47 24.39
CA THR A 34 1.56 -20.18 25.09
C THR A 34 2.99 -19.70 25.29
N LEU A 35 3.27 -18.47 24.87
CA LEU A 35 4.59 -17.84 25.02
C LEU A 35 4.73 -17.21 26.42
N HIS A 36 5.73 -17.64 27.17
CA HIS A 36 6.06 -17.13 28.50
C HIS A 36 7.39 -16.37 28.50
N PHE A 37 7.49 -15.35 29.36
CA PHE A 37 8.70 -14.55 29.55
C PHE A 37 9.07 -14.50 31.04
N THR A 38 10.35 -14.65 31.37
CA THR A 38 10.84 -14.51 32.75
C THR A 38 12.26 -13.94 32.77
N ASP A 39 12.58 -13.19 33.82
CA ASP A 39 13.91 -12.66 34.13
C ASP A 39 14.75 -13.61 35.00
N ASP A 40 14.13 -14.65 35.54
CA ASP A 40 14.74 -15.65 36.43
C ASP A 40 14.72 -17.04 35.77
N TYR A 41 15.90 -17.51 35.34
CA TYR A 41 16.10 -18.81 34.71
C TYR A 41 15.54 -19.97 35.54
N SER A 42 15.52 -19.84 36.87
CA SER A 42 15.04 -20.91 37.77
C SER A 42 13.52 -21.14 37.66
N ARG A 43 12.76 -20.16 37.17
CA ARG A 43 11.30 -20.26 36.97
C ARG A 43 10.92 -21.07 35.73
N ILE A 44 11.86 -21.33 34.83
CA ILE A 44 11.62 -22.13 33.63
C ILE A 44 11.57 -23.60 34.06
N PRO A 45 10.51 -24.36 33.73
CA PRO A 45 10.45 -25.80 34.01
C PRO A 45 11.62 -26.53 33.35
N SER A 46 12.21 -27.53 34.03
CA SER A 46 13.43 -28.20 33.60
C SER A 46 13.35 -28.78 32.18
N PHE A 47 12.17 -29.27 31.77
CA PHE A 47 11.93 -29.82 30.44
C PHE A 47 12.16 -28.82 29.29
N TYR A 48 11.91 -27.52 29.52
CA TYR A 48 12.10 -26.48 28.49
C TYR A 48 13.49 -25.84 28.51
N ARG A 49 14.30 -26.10 29.53
CA ARG A 49 15.64 -25.50 29.67
C ARG A 49 16.62 -26.00 28.62
N GLU A 50 16.48 -27.24 28.18
CA GLU A 50 17.37 -27.86 27.18
C GLU A 50 17.04 -27.41 25.74
N GLN A 51 15.81 -26.92 25.50
CA GLN A 51 15.37 -26.44 24.18
C GLN A 51 15.68 -24.96 23.95
N GLN A 52 16.11 -24.23 24.97
CA GLN A 52 16.47 -22.82 24.81
C GLN A 52 17.86 -22.68 24.17
N GLN A 53 17.87 -22.25 22.90
CA GLN A 53 19.01 -21.50 22.39
C GLN A 53 19.04 -20.19 23.18
N VAL A 54 20.08 -20.00 24.01
CA VAL A 54 20.33 -18.73 24.68
C VAL A 54 20.69 -17.72 23.58
N GLU A 55 19.68 -17.04 23.08
CA GLU A 55 19.82 -15.91 22.17
C GLU A 55 20.34 -14.75 23.03
N ILE A 56 21.64 -14.78 23.37
CA ILE A 56 22.35 -13.67 23.98
C ILE A 56 22.30 -12.56 22.94
N LYS A 57 21.28 -11.71 23.03
CA LYS A 57 21.24 -10.44 22.32
C LYS A 57 22.35 -9.57 22.89
N ARG A 58 23.58 -9.77 22.41
CA ARG A 58 24.41 -8.61 22.10
C ARG A 58 23.55 -7.74 21.20
N GLU A 59 23.53 -6.45 21.50
CA GLU A 59 22.95 -5.39 20.69
C GLU A 59 23.68 -5.37 19.32
N VAL A 60 23.45 -6.42 18.52
CA VAL A 60 23.82 -6.54 17.14
C VAL A 60 22.58 -6.12 16.38
N GLN A 61 22.69 -4.94 15.80
CA GLN A 61 22.30 -4.67 14.43
C GLN A 61 21.07 -5.46 13.99
N GLU A 62 19.93 -4.81 14.23
CA GLU A 62 18.65 -4.98 13.58
C GLU A 62 18.69 -6.02 12.45
N GLU A 63 18.08 -7.17 12.74
CA GLU A 63 17.65 -8.16 11.78
C GLU A 63 16.83 -7.42 10.70
N LYS A 64 17.55 -6.95 9.67
CA LYS A 64 17.09 -6.94 8.30
C LYS A 64 16.55 -8.36 8.10
N ARG A 65 15.26 -8.56 8.38
CA ARG A 65 14.47 -9.45 7.56
C ARG A 65 14.61 -8.86 6.18
N SER A 66 15.64 -9.32 5.49
CA SER A 66 15.69 -9.33 4.05
C SER A 66 14.34 -9.94 3.69
N LEU A 67 13.37 -9.09 3.34
CA LEU A 67 12.46 -9.42 2.29
C LEU A 67 13.38 -9.64 1.09
N GLU A 68 14.06 -10.79 1.05
CA GLU A 68 14.66 -11.26 -0.18
C GLU A 68 13.51 -11.17 -1.16
N PRO A 69 13.67 -10.47 -2.29
CA PRO A 69 12.67 -10.50 -3.34
C PRO A 69 12.42 -11.98 -3.54
N MET A 70 11.19 -12.43 -3.24
CA MET A 70 10.83 -13.82 -3.27
C MET A 70 11.16 -14.25 -4.69
N ASN A 71 12.32 -14.89 -4.85
CA ASN A 71 12.81 -15.33 -6.14
C ASN A 71 11.97 -16.57 -6.39
N ILE A 72 10.72 -16.34 -6.79
CA ILE A 72 9.81 -17.37 -7.22
C ILE A 72 10.44 -17.88 -8.51
N VAL A 73 11.34 -18.84 -8.34
CA VAL A 73 11.76 -19.74 -9.41
C VAL A 73 10.50 -20.53 -9.73
N ILE A 74 9.67 -19.97 -10.62
CA ILE A 74 8.54 -20.67 -11.21
C ILE A 74 9.15 -21.79 -12.04
N ARG A 75 9.28 -22.97 -11.43
CA ARG A 75 9.68 -24.20 -12.11
C ARG A 75 8.46 -24.68 -12.89
N MET A 76 8.22 -24.08 -14.05
CA MET A 76 7.15 -24.49 -14.96
C MET A 76 7.50 -25.86 -15.52
N LYS A 77 6.64 -26.83 -15.21
CA LYS A 77 6.64 -28.14 -15.86
C LYS A 77 6.00 -27.93 -17.23
N GLU A 78 6.85 -27.97 -18.24
CA GLU A 78 6.50 -27.83 -19.66
C GLU A 78 5.63 -29.02 -20.08
N GLU A 79 4.33 -28.82 -20.22
CA GLU A 79 3.42 -29.79 -20.83
C GLU A 79 3.36 -29.48 -22.32
N GLN A 80 4.09 -30.26 -23.12
CA GLN A 80 4.24 -30.06 -24.56
C GLN A 80 2.95 -30.40 -25.30
N VAL A 81 2.22 -29.37 -25.72
CA VAL A 81 1.18 -29.45 -26.75
C VAL A 81 1.79 -28.89 -28.04
N GLU A 82 1.81 -29.68 -29.12
CA GLU A 82 2.29 -29.26 -30.45
C GLU A 82 1.40 -28.15 -31.03
N ALA A 83 1.66 -26.91 -30.63
CA ALA A 83 1.12 -25.70 -31.26
C ALA A 83 2.04 -25.30 -32.45
N GLY A 84 1.48 -24.67 -33.48
CA GLY A 84 2.26 -24.21 -34.63
C GLY A 84 3.38 -23.24 -34.22
N PRO A 85 4.45 -23.10 -35.02
CA PRO A 85 5.63 -22.29 -34.67
C PRO A 85 5.35 -20.81 -34.40
N TYR A 86 4.18 -20.28 -34.81
CA TYR A 86 3.74 -18.91 -34.50
C TYR A 86 2.97 -18.79 -33.18
N ASP A 87 2.31 -19.85 -32.72
CA ASP A 87 1.48 -19.82 -31.50
C ASP A 87 2.33 -19.86 -30.22
N GLN A 88 3.54 -20.44 -30.29
CA GLN A 88 4.44 -20.56 -29.15
C GLN A 88 5.01 -19.21 -28.67
N GLU A 89 5.33 -18.30 -29.59
CA GLU A 89 5.87 -16.98 -29.21
C GLU A 89 4.78 -16.09 -28.61
N GLU A 90 3.56 -16.11 -29.15
CA GLU A 90 2.45 -15.32 -28.63
C GLU A 90 2.04 -15.76 -27.22
N MET A 91 2.00 -17.07 -26.98
CA MET A 91 1.74 -17.65 -25.66
C MET A 91 2.77 -17.17 -24.62
N GLY A 92 4.05 -17.16 -24.99
CA GLY A 92 5.14 -16.76 -24.10
C GLY A 92 5.06 -15.29 -23.65
N TRP A 93 4.68 -14.37 -24.54
CA TRP A 93 4.51 -12.96 -24.15
C TRP A 93 3.24 -12.70 -23.35
N ARG A 94 2.13 -13.40 -23.66
CA ARG A 94 0.88 -13.31 -22.89
C ARG A 94 1.03 -13.83 -21.46
N GLU A 95 1.84 -14.86 -21.26
CA GLU A 95 2.15 -15.38 -19.92
C GLU A 95 3.04 -14.41 -19.12
N LYS A 96 4.05 -13.82 -19.75
CA LYS A 96 4.86 -12.75 -19.13
C LYS A 96 3.99 -11.54 -18.77
N GLU A 97 3.11 -11.10 -19.67
CA GLU A 97 2.19 -10.00 -19.41
C GLU A 97 1.27 -10.30 -18.22
N ARG A 98 0.69 -11.51 -18.15
CA ARG A 98 -0.12 -11.95 -17.00
C ARG A 98 0.69 -11.92 -15.70
N SER A 99 1.89 -12.50 -15.69
CA SER A 99 2.76 -12.50 -14.50
C SER A 99 3.08 -11.09 -14.00
N TRP A 100 3.35 -10.14 -14.90
CA TRP A 100 3.59 -8.74 -14.50
C TRP A 100 2.32 -8.02 -14.04
N LYS A 101 1.16 -8.29 -14.65
CA LYS A 101 -0.14 -7.79 -14.16
C LYS A 101 -0.43 -8.30 -12.75
N ASP A 102 -0.24 -9.59 -12.50
CA ASP A 102 -0.42 -10.19 -11.18
C ASP A 102 0.56 -9.61 -10.13
N GLN A 103 1.78 -9.25 -10.53
CA GLN A 103 2.75 -8.57 -9.65
C GLN A 103 2.32 -7.14 -9.34
N PHE A 104 1.90 -6.38 -10.36
CA PHE A 104 1.40 -5.03 -10.23
C PHE A 104 0.17 -4.97 -9.30
N GLU A 105 -0.82 -5.85 -9.51
CA GLU A 105 -2.01 -5.92 -8.67
C GLU A 105 -1.67 -6.24 -7.22
N ARG A 106 -0.80 -7.23 -6.97
CA ARG A 106 -0.35 -7.55 -5.61
C ARG A 106 0.40 -6.40 -4.94
N ALA A 107 1.26 -5.69 -5.67
CA ALA A 107 1.97 -4.53 -5.14
C ALA A 107 0.99 -3.40 -4.75
N LEU A 108 -0.04 -3.18 -5.57
CA LEU A 108 -1.08 -2.19 -5.34
C LEU A 108 -2.00 -2.55 -4.16
N GLU A 109 -2.35 -3.83 -3.98
CA GLU A 109 -3.05 -4.32 -2.79
C GLU A 109 -2.22 -4.15 -1.51
N ASN A 110 -0.92 -4.46 -1.58
CA ASN A 110 -0.01 -4.29 -0.46
C ASN A 110 0.16 -2.81 -0.08
N GLU A 111 0.29 -1.91 -1.06
CA GLU A 111 0.37 -0.47 -0.82
C GLU A 111 -0.88 0.03 -0.08
N LYS A 112 -2.09 -0.36 -0.53
CA LYS A 112 -3.36 -0.04 0.13
C LYS A 112 -3.40 -0.56 1.57
N LEU A 113 -2.89 -1.76 1.81
CA LEU A 113 -2.84 -2.35 3.16
C LEU A 113 -1.89 -1.56 4.07
N VAL A 114 -0.72 -1.18 3.57
CA VAL A 114 0.27 -0.37 4.30
C VAL A 114 -0.27 1.03 4.59
N GLU A 115 -0.95 1.65 3.63
CA GLU A 115 -1.62 2.93 3.82
C GLU A 115 -2.69 2.87 4.92
N LYS A 116 -3.52 1.83 4.92
CA LYS A 116 -4.49 1.60 5.99
C LYS A 116 -3.82 1.46 7.36
N LYS A 117 -2.70 0.71 7.44
CA LYS A 117 -1.90 0.58 8.67
C LYS A 117 -1.32 1.92 9.12
N PHE A 118 -0.83 2.72 8.17
CA PHE A 118 -0.29 4.05 8.45
C PHE A 118 -1.34 4.97 9.08
N ILE A 119 -2.55 5.00 8.51
CA ILE A 119 -3.66 5.79 9.05
C ILE A 119 -4.05 5.31 10.45
N GLU A 120 -4.13 3.99 10.67
CA GLU A 120 -4.46 3.41 11.97
C GLU A 120 -3.42 3.76 13.05
N GLU A 121 -2.13 3.53 12.79
CA GLU A 121 -1.05 3.88 13.73
C GLU A 121 -0.95 5.39 13.96
N SER A 122 -1.24 6.20 12.94
CA SER A 122 -1.33 7.67 13.08
C SER A 122 -2.51 8.08 13.96
N ASN A 123 -3.66 7.42 13.82
CA ASN A 123 -4.81 7.62 14.69
C ASN A 123 -4.51 7.19 16.13
N GLN A 124 -3.78 6.10 16.34
CA GLN A 124 -3.30 5.72 17.67
C GLN A 124 -2.38 6.79 18.28
N LEU A 125 -1.52 7.41 17.47
CA LEU A 125 -0.68 8.52 17.91
C LEU A 125 -1.52 9.72 18.39
N ILE A 126 -2.59 10.04 17.66
CA ILE A 126 -3.50 11.16 17.98
C ILE A 126 -4.32 10.86 19.24
N LEU A 127 -4.88 9.66 19.35
CA LEU A 127 -5.73 9.25 20.48
C LEU A 127 -4.94 9.15 21.79
N ARG A 128 -3.65 8.81 21.71
CA ARG A 128 -2.75 8.71 22.88
C ARG A 128 -2.22 10.06 23.34
N LYS A 129 -3.10 11.05 23.44
CA LYS A 129 -2.83 12.42 23.92
C LYS A 129 -2.15 12.48 25.31
N PHE A 130 -2.13 11.36 26.06
CA PHE A 130 -1.56 11.22 27.41
C PHE A 130 -0.72 9.93 27.61
N GLY A 131 -0.15 9.36 26.56
CA GLY A 131 0.73 8.19 26.68
C GLY A 131 2.09 8.50 27.33
N SER A 132 2.82 7.46 27.78
CA SER A 132 4.19 7.66 28.25
C SER A 132 5.10 8.10 27.09
N HIS A 133 6.15 8.88 27.40
CA HIS A 133 7.12 9.36 26.40
C HIS A 133 7.73 8.21 25.57
N GLN A 134 7.97 7.06 26.20
CA GLN A 134 8.48 5.87 25.52
C GLN A 134 7.47 5.29 24.52
N GLN A 135 6.19 5.23 24.87
CA GLN A 135 5.15 4.77 23.95
C GLN A 135 5.05 5.68 22.73
N PHE A 136 5.07 7.00 22.93
CA PHE A 136 5.08 7.98 21.82
C PHE A 136 6.27 7.77 20.89
N LYS A 137 7.48 7.65 21.45
CA LYS A 137 8.68 7.34 20.66
C LYS A 137 8.53 6.05 19.85
N SER A 138 8.00 4.99 20.45
CA SER A 138 7.80 3.69 19.80
C SER A 138 6.79 3.76 18.65
N THR A 139 5.68 4.48 18.79
CA THR A 139 4.69 4.65 17.72
C THR A 139 5.29 5.43 16.56
N ILE A 140 6.11 6.46 16.80
CA ILE A 140 6.77 7.16 15.70
C ILE A 140 7.77 6.24 14.97
N LEU A 141 8.54 5.41 15.68
CA LEU A 141 9.43 4.44 15.02
C LEU A 141 8.64 3.45 14.13
N ARG A 142 7.45 3.03 14.56
CA ARG A 142 6.56 2.20 13.73
C ARG A 142 6.09 2.94 12.49
N LEU A 143 5.68 4.21 12.63
CA LEU A 143 5.29 5.03 11.48
C LEU A 143 6.45 5.22 10.49
N ASP A 144 7.67 5.40 10.97
CA ASP A 144 8.86 5.48 10.12
C ASP A 144 9.09 4.16 9.34
N ARG A 145 8.98 3.00 10.00
CA ARG A 145 9.05 1.68 9.34
C ARG A 145 7.95 1.46 8.31
N ILE A 146 6.72 1.87 8.61
CA ILE A 146 5.58 1.76 7.67
C ILE A 146 5.83 2.63 6.43
N LYS A 147 6.48 3.79 6.56
CA LYS A 147 6.87 4.62 5.41
C LYS A 147 7.92 3.94 4.54
N GLU A 148 8.90 3.30 5.15
CA GLU A 148 9.91 2.51 4.42
C GLU A 148 9.26 1.34 3.68
N GLU A 149 8.36 0.59 4.34
CA GLU A 149 7.58 -0.48 3.71
C GLU A 149 6.77 0.03 2.51
N ARG A 150 6.15 1.21 2.64
CA ARG A 150 5.39 1.81 1.53
C ARG A 150 6.28 2.15 0.34
N ALA A 151 7.44 2.77 0.57
CA ALA A 151 8.38 3.11 -0.49
C ALA A 151 8.82 1.87 -1.30
N LEU A 152 8.97 0.72 -0.64
CA LEU A 152 9.27 -0.55 -1.31
C LEU A 152 8.14 -0.98 -2.27
N TYR A 153 6.88 -0.83 -1.87
CA TYR A 153 5.74 -1.16 -2.74
C TYR A 153 5.57 -0.15 -3.88
N GLU A 154 5.84 1.15 -3.64
CA GLU A 154 5.88 2.18 -4.68
C GLU A 154 6.94 1.84 -5.75
N ASP A 155 8.14 1.42 -5.34
CA ASP A 155 9.21 0.98 -6.26
C ASP A 155 8.80 -0.27 -7.08
N GLN A 156 8.12 -1.24 -6.46
CA GLN A 156 7.59 -2.44 -7.14
C GLN A 156 6.52 -2.10 -8.18
N ILE A 157 5.64 -1.14 -7.86
CA ILE A 157 4.61 -0.66 -8.79
C ILE A 157 5.27 -0.03 -10.02
N ILE A 158 6.25 0.87 -9.81
CA ILE A 158 6.99 1.55 -10.89
C ILE A 158 7.73 0.53 -11.77
N GLU A 159 8.37 -0.48 -11.16
CA GLU A 159 9.05 -1.54 -11.89
C GLU A 159 8.08 -2.33 -12.78
N ALA A 160 6.95 -2.77 -12.22
CA ALA A 160 5.95 -3.54 -12.93
C ALA A 160 5.32 -2.74 -14.09
N GLU A 161 5.01 -1.46 -13.89
CA GLU A 161 4.55 -0.56 -14.95
C GLU A 161 5.58 -0.43 -16.07
N GLY A 162 6.85 -0.22 -15.71
CA GLY A 162 7.94 -0.12 -16.68
C GLY A 162 8.11 -1.41 -17.51
N MET A 163 7.87 -2.58 -16.91
CA MET A 163 7.91 -3.85 -17.62
C MET A 163 6.70 -4.08 -18.53
N LEU A 164 5.50 -3.73 -18.08
CA LEU A 164 4.29 -3.78 -18.90
C LEU A 164 4.38 -2.83 -20.11
N GLU A 165 4.95 -1.64 -19.92
CA GLU A 165 5.17 -0.69 -21.02
C GLU A 165 6.18 -1.22 -22.04
N LYS A 166 7.29 -1.83 -21.59
CA LYS A 166 8.27 -2.49 -22.47
C LYS A 166 7.63 -3.62 -23.28
N LEU A 167 6.79 -4.45 -22.65
CA LEU A 167 6.04 -5.52 -23.32
C LEU A 167 5.10 -4.94 -24.39
N SER A 168 4.34 -3.90 -24.03
CA SER A 168 3.44 -3.21 -24.97
C SER A 168 4.18 -2.67 -26.18
N ARG A 169 5.36 -2.05 -25.98
CA ARG A 169 6.23 -1.57 -27.06
C ARG A 169 6.78 -2.70 -27.92
N GLY A 170 7.21 -3.82 -27.31
CA GLY A 170 7.67 -5.00 -28.03
C GLY A 170 6.60 -5.60 -28.94
N VAL A 171 5.37 -5.75 -28.44
CA VAL A 171 4.22 -6.24 -29.22
C VAL A 171 3.86 -5.28 -30.36
N LYS A 172 3.96 -3.96 -30.15
CA LYS A 172 3.74 -2.97 -31.22
C LYS A 172 4.82 -3.02 -32.29
N ALA A 173 6.08 -3.24 -31.92
CA ALA A 173 7.18 -3.37 -32.87
C ALA A 173 7.03 -4.62 -33.74
N SER A 174 6.74 -5.79 -33.14
CA SER A 174 6.53 -7.04 -33.88
C SER A 174 5.28 -6.99 -34.76
N LYS A 175 4.18 -6.41 -34.27
CA LYS A 175 2.99 -6.16 -35.09
C LYS A 175 3.22 -5.13 -36.18
N GLY A 176 4.07 -4.14 -35.97
CA GLY A 176 4.42 -3.14 -36.99
C GLY A 176 5.05 -3.79 -38.23
N GLU A 177 5.98 -4.72 -38.02
CA GLU A 177 6.61 -5.51 -39.08
C GLU A 177 5.60 -6.44 -39.80
N MET A 178 4.63 -6.97 -39.06
CA MET A 178 3.57 -7.82 -39.61
C MET A 178 2.43 -7.04 -40.30
N SER A 179 2.15 -5.82 -39.85
CA SER A 179 1.10 -4.93 -40.39
C SER A 179 1.47 -4.33 -41.74
N GLY A 180 2.77 -4.23 -42.06
CA GLY A 180 3.26 -3.85 -43.39
C GLY A 180 2.80 -4.82 -44.50
N TRP A 181 2.49 -6.08 -44.15
CA TRP A 181 1.93 -7.08 -45.07
C TRP A 181 0.40 -7.13 -45.06
N ILE A 182 -0.25 -6.74 -43.96
CA ILE A 182 -1.72 -6.75 -43.85
C ILE A 182 -2.34 -5.48 -44.46
N ASN A 183 -1.67 -4.33 -44.36
CA ASN A 183 -2.13 -3.07 -44.97
C ASN A 183 -2.10 -3.08 -46.51
N THR A 184 -1.38 -4.03 -47.13
CA THR A 184 -1.42 -4.28 -48.57
C THR A 184 -2.61 -5.13 -49.01
N LEU A 185 -3.36 -5.74 -48.07
CA LEU A 185 -4.43 -6.70 -48.37
C LEU A 185 -5.85 -6.25 -48.00
N ILE A 186 -6.04 -5.15 -47.26
CA ILE A 186 -7.40 -4.69 -46.91
C ILE A 186 -7.50 -3.16 -46.94
N PRO A 187 -7.85 -2.55 -48.09
CA PRO A 187 -8.50 -1.25 -48.09
C PRO A 187 -10.00 -1.49 -47.96
N LEU A 188 -10.61 -1.25 -46.80
CA LEU A 188 -12.04 -0.88 -46.65
C LEU A 188 -12.43 -0.95 -45.17
N GLN A 189 -12.74 0.20 -44.56
CA GLN A 189 -13.89 0.43 -43.65
C GLN A 189 -13.68 1.71 -42.83
N THR A 190 -13.63 2.86 -43.51
CA THR A 190 -13.70 4.19 -42.89
C THR A 190 -15.02 4.91 -43.20
N ALA A 191 -16.07 4.16 -43.53
CA ALA A 191 -17.37 4.71 -43.87
C ALA A 191 -18.52 3.82 -43.36
N SER A 192 -18.82 3.91 -42.07
CA SER A 192 -20.17 3.62 -41.57
C SER A 192 -20.43 4.46 -40.32
N SER A 193 -20.40 5.78 -40.50
CA SER A 193 -21.22 6.71 -39.72
C SER A 193 -22.63 6.81 -40.28
N GLU A 194 -23.09 5.74 -40.99
CA GLU A 194 -24.50 5.59 -41.32
C GLU A 194 -25.28 5.79 -40.04
N ILE A 195 -26.19 6.76 -40.12
CA ILE A 195 -27.09 7.22 -39.09
C ILE A 195 -27.74 5.98 -38.47
N ARG A 196 -27.12 5.43 -37.42
CA ARG A 196 -27.74 4.43 -36.57
C ARG A 196 -28.97 5.14 -36.07
N LYS A 197 -30.15 4.72 -36.56
CA LYS A 197 -31.43 5.16 -36.01
C LYS A 197 -31.26 5.09 -34.51
N ILE A 198 -31.37 6.24 -33.84
CA ILE A 198 -31.17 6.36 -32.39
C ILE A 198 -32.14 5.37 -31.75
N GLU A 199 -31.62 4.19 -31.43
CA GLU A 199 -32.40 3.09 -30.90
C GLU A 199 -32.66 3.47 -29.44
N LYS A 200 -33.91 3.84 -29.18
CA LYS A 200 -34.34 4.16 -27.82
C LYS A 200 -34.48 2.87 -27.06
N ASP A 201 -34.06 2.89 -25.79
CA ASP A 201 -34.24 1.77 -24.89
C ASP A 201 -35.74 1.50 -24.59
N ILE A 202 -36.04 0.45 -23.84
CA ILE A 202 -37.42 0.08 -23.47
C ILE A 202 -38.18 1.17 -22.69
N TYR A 203 -37.47 2.20 -22.19
CA TYR A 203 -38.03 3.35 -21.47
C TYR A 203 -38.05 4.62 -22.32
N GLY A 204 -37.69 4.54 -23.61
CA GLY A 204 -37.66 5.67 -24.52
C GLY A 204 -36.43 6.59 -24.37
N ARG A 205 -35.41 6.17 -23.61
CA ARG A 205 -34.16 6.92 -23.41
C ARG A 205 -33.19 6.57 -24.53
N ASP A 206 -32.48 7.58 -25.02
CA ASP A 206 -31.46 7.40 -26.05
C ASP A 206 -30.06 7.25 -25.43
N GLU A 207 -29.09 6.94 -26.31
CA GLU A 207 -27.69 6.86 -25.95
C GLU A 207 -27.16 8.16 -25.31
N VAL A 208 -27.65 9.31 -25.75
CA VAL A 208 -27.24 10.63 -25.23
C VAL A 208 -27.59 10.76 -23.76
N TRP A 209 -28.79 10.34 -23.37
CA TRP A 209 -29.21 10.32 -21.97
C TRP A 209 -28.28 9.47 -21.10
N TRP A 210 -27.97 8.25 -21.55
CA TRP A 210 -27.11 7.32 -20.82
C TRP A 210 -25.68 7.83 -20.68
N ARG A 211 -25.10 8.36 -21.77
CA ARG A 211 -23.78 8.98 -21.77
C ARG A 211 -23.72 10.16 -20.80
N GLN A 212 -24.74 11.01 -20.77
CA GLN A 212 -24.80 12.12 -19.83
C GLN A 212 -24.85 11.63 -18.38
N LYS A 213 -25.65 10.61 -18.07
CA LYS A 213 -25.74 10.05 -16.71
C LYS A 213 -24.44 9.43 -16.23
N VAL A 214 -23.75 8.70 -17.09
CA VAL A 214 -22.42 8.18 -16.77
C VAL A 214 -21.42 9.30 -16.61
N PHE A 215 -21.45 10.31 -17.48
CA PHE A 215 -20.59 11.48 -17.38
C PHE A 215 -20.75 12.19 -16.04
N ASP A 216 -21.98 12.50 -15.63
CA ASP A 216 -22.28 13.15 -14.34
C ASP A 216 -21.77 12.32 -13.15
N ALA A 217 -21.99 11.00 -13.18
CA ALA A 217 -21.54 10.09 -12.13
C ALA A 217 -20.00 9.99 -12.07
N ARG A 218 -19.34 9.99 -13.23
CA ARG A 218 -17.87 10.02 -13.33
C ARG A 218 -17.29 11.33 -12.82
N GLU A 219 -17.88 12.46 -13.20
CA GLU A 219 -17.46 13.76 -12.71
C GLU A 219 -17.59 13.83 -11.17
N SER A 220 -18.66 13.27 -10.61
CA SER A 220 -18.83 13.15 -9.16
C SER A 220 -17.76 12.28 -8.51
N LEU A 221 -17.43 11.13 -9.11
CA LEU A 221 -16.38 10.23 -8.62
C LEU A 221 -15.01 10.92 -8.65
N GLU A 222 -14.68 11.56 -9.77
CA GLU A 222 -13.41 12.28 -9.95
C GLU A 222 -13.26 13.40 -8.91
N LYS A 223 -14.31 14.21 -8.70
CA LYS A 223 -14.32 15.25 -7.66
C LYS A 223 -14.11 14.66 -6.27
N ALA A 224 -14.74 13.52 -5.95
CA ALA A 224 -14.57 12.85 -4.66
C ALA A 224 -13.14 12.33 -4.45
N ILE A 225 -12.52 11.75 -5.48
CA ILE A 225 -11.12 11.31 -5.47
C ILE A 225 -10.18 12.51 -5.29
N GLN A 226 -10.36 13.58 -6.04
CA GLN A 226 -9.55 14.80 -5.92
C GLN A 226 -9.65 15.42 -4.51
N ASN A 227 -10.84 15.42 -3.92
CA ASN A 227 -11.03 15.88 -2.55
C ASN A 227 -10.29 14.99 -1.55
N TYR A 228 -10.44 13.66 -1.67
CA TYR A 228 -9.73 12.69 -0.85
C TYR A 228 -8.21 12.90 -0.92
N GLU A 229 -7.64 12.97 -2.13
CA GLU A 229 -6.21 13.17 -2.33
C GLU A 229 -5.73 14.49 -1.72
N ARG A 230 -6.48 15.58 -1.91
CA ARG A 230 -6.14 16.89 -1.35
C ARG A 230 -6.11 16.81 0.18
N THR A 231 -7.16 16.28 0.79
CA THR A 231 -7.27 16.09 2.24
C THR A 231 -6.11 15.22 2.75
N TYR A 232 -5.81 14.13 2.06
CA TYR A 232 -4.77 13.18 2.44
C TYR A 232 -3.36 13.79 2.35
N ARG A 233 -3.07 14.56 1.30
CA ARG A 233 -1.78 15.29 1.19
C ARG A 233 -1.59 16.24 2.37
N THR A 234 -2.61 17.02 2.74
CA THR A 234 -2.52 17.94 3.88
C THR A 234 -2.40 17.18 5.21
N TYR A 235 -3.16 16.11 5.40
CA TYR A 235 -3.06 15.21 6.55
C TYR A 235 -1.62 14.68 6.72
N ARG A 236 -1.03 14.18 5.63
CA ARG A 236 0.34 13.66 5.60
C ARG A 236 1.36 14.72 5.98
N GLN A 237 1.26 15.92 5.41
CA GLN A 237 2.17 17.04 5.73
C GLN A 237 2.13 17.40 7.23
N ASP A 238 0.95 17.42 7.84
CA ASP A 238 0.82 17.73 9.27
C ASP A 238 1.37 16.60 10.16
N ILE A 239 1.26 15.33 9.74
CA ILE A 239 1.95 14.22 10.41
C ILE A 239 3.47 14.35 10.28
N GLU A 240 3.98 14.66 9.09
CA GLU A 240 5.42 14.85 8.85
C GLU A 240 5.97 16.01 9.68
N ARG A 241 5.19 17.07 9.85
CA ARG A 241 5.52 18.18 10.75
C ARG A 241 5.57 17.75 12.20
N LEU A 242 4.63 16.91 12.66
CA LEU A 242 4.68 16.33 14.01
C LEU A 242 5.91 15.44 14.19
N ASN A 243 6.20 14.55 13.24
CA ASN A 243 7.33 13.64 13.31
C ASN A 243 8.66 14.38 13.30
N SER A 244 8.81 15.39 12.44
CA SER A 244 10.03 16.23 12.36
C SER A 244 10.29 17.01 13.65
N SER A 245 9.25 17.25 14.44
CA SER A 245 9.31 18.06 15.67
C SER A 245 9.64 17.26 16.92
N ARG A 246 10.11 16.01 16.76
CA ARG A 246 10.45 15.02 17.81
C ARG A 246 11.36 15.52 18.94
N PHE A 247 12.02 16.68 18.78
CA PHE A 247 13.03 17.22 19.70
C PHE A 247 12.77 18.67 20.15
N GLY A 248 11.51 19.03 20.45
CA GLY A 248 11.20 20.32 21.09
C GLY A 248 11.02 21.50 20.12
N GLY A 249 10.83 21.22 18.82
CA GLY A 249 10.59 22.26 17.82
C GLY A 249 9.17 22.85 17.82
N LEU A 250 8.19 22.13 18.38
CA LEU A 250 6.80 22.61 18.50
C LEU A 250 6.47 22.97 19.94
N SER A 251 5.76 24.08 20.13
CA SER A 251 5.14 24.37 21.42
C SER A 251 3.98 23.41 21.71
N LEU A 252 3.64 23.25 22.99
CA LEU A 252 2.50 22.41 23.42
C LEU A 252 1.20 22.81 22.71
N THR A 253 0.97 24.12 22.57
CA THR A 253 -0.21 24.66 21.87
C THR A 253 -0.21 24.28 20.38
N GLN A 254 0.93 24.36 19.69
CA GLN A 254 1.03 23.94 18.30
C GLN A 254 0.77 22.44 18.14
N TYR A 255 1.30 21.62 19.03
CA TYR A 255 1.04 20.18 19.05
C TYR A 255 -0.46 19.88 19.22
N GLN A 256 -1.12 20.54 20.19
CA GLN A 256 -2.56 20.38 20.42
C GLN A 256 -3.39 20.79 19.20
N MET A 257 -3.02 21.90 18.54
CA MET A 257 -3.69 22.37 17.32
C MET A 257 -3.53 21.39 16.16
N ILE A 258 -2.32 20.87 15.93
CA ILE A 258 -2.09 19.88 14.86
C ILE A 258 -2.84 18.59 15.16
N SER A 259 -2.81 18.10 16.40
CA SER A 259 -3.58 16.92 16.83
C SER A 259 -5.08 17.06 16.57
N LEU A 260 -5.68 18.20 16.92
CA LEU A 260 -7.10 18.48 16.63
C LEU A 260 -7.37 18.54 15.12
N ARG A 261 -6.48 19.16 14.35
CA ARG A 261 -6.64 19.22 12.90
C ARG A 261 -6.55 17.84 12.25
N LEU A 262 -5.63 16.99 12.71
CA LEU A 262 -5.53 15.60 12.24
C LEU A 262 -6.80 14.80 12.54
N THR A 263 -7.45 15.00 13.69
CA THR A 263 -8.76 14.38 13.93
C THR A 263 -9.82 14.84 12.92
N ALA A 264 -9.89 16.14 12.63
CA ALA A 264 -10.83 16.69 11.67
C ALA A 264 -10.55 16.19 10.24
N PHE A 265 -9.28 16.06 9.85
CA PHE A 265 -8.91 15.48 8.55
C PHE A 265 -9.25 14.00 8.46
N ASN A 266 -9.07 13.21 9.53
CA ASN A 266 -9.46 11.81 9.54
C ASN A 266 -10.98 11.65 9.31
N ASP A 267 -11.79 12.49 9.95
CA ASP A 267 -13.23 12.50 9.72
C ASP A 267 -13.58 12.93 8.28
N GLN A 268 -12.83 13.89 7.71
CA GLN A 268 -12.98 14.29 6.32
C GLN A 268 -12.63 13.15 5.36
N LEU A 269 -11.52 12.45 5.57
CA LEU A 269 -11.10 11.30 4.75
C LEU A 269 -12.17 10.21 4.73
N LYS A 270 -12.81 9.91 5.87
CA LYS A 270 -13.92 8.96 5.93
C LYS A 270 -15.14 9.42 5.13
N ARG A 271 -15.45 10.72 5.15
CA ARG A 271 -16.54 11.30 4.33
C ARG A 271 -16.21 11.20 2.85
N ASP A 272 -15.00 11.59 2.45
CA ASP A 272 -14.55 11.52 1.06
C ASP A 272 -14.54 10.06 0.56
N GLN A 273 -14.09 9.09 1.38
CA GLN A 273 -14.19 7.64 1.08
C GLN A 273 -15.64 7.18 0.88
N SER A 274 -16.56 7.67 1.72
CA SER A 274 -17.98 7.36 1.59
C SER A 274 -18.56 7.91 0.28
N GLN A 275 -18.16 9.13 -0.13
CA GLN A 275 -18.55 9.72 -1.41
C GLN A 275 -18.00 8.95 -2.61
N ILE A 276 -16.75 8.48 -2.54
CA ILE A 276 -16.16 7.62 -3.57
C ILE A 276 -16.98 6.33 -3.70
N ALA A 277 -17.29 5.67 -2.56
CA ALA A 277 -18.09 4.45 -2.55
C ALA A 277 -19.51 4.66 -3.11
N GLU A 278 -20.16 5.77 -2.74
CA GLU A 278 -21.48 6.15 -3.27
C GLU A 278 -21.44 6.38 -4.79
N ALA A 279 -20.47 7.14 -5.29
CA ALA A 279 -20.34 7.41 -6.73
C ALA A 279 -20.04 6.12 -7.53
N MET A 280 -19.21 5.23 -6.99
CA MET A 280 -18.97 3.91 -7.58
C MET A 280 -20.24 3.04 -7.61
N GLU A 281 -21.06 3.09 -6.55
CA GLU A 281 -22.32 2.34 -6.51
C GLU A 281 -23.33 2.88 -7.53
N VAL A 282 -23.39 4.20 -7.73
CA VAL A 282 -24.19 4.81 -8.79
C VAL A 282 -23.76 4.31 -10.17
N LEU A 283 -22.45 4.25 -10.45
CA LEU A 283 -21.93 3.73 -11.72
C LEU A 283 -22.29 2.24 -11.93
N LYS A 284 -22.16 1.41 -10.88
CA LYS A 284 -22.57 0.01 -10.93
C LYS A 284 -24.07 -0.14 -11.20
N LYS A 285 -24.89 0.68 -10.54
CA LYS A 285 -26.35 0.68 -10.74
C LYS A 285 -26.71 1.10 -12.16
N LEU A 286 -26.10 2.17 -12.70
CA LEU A 286 -26.29 2.60 -14.08
C LEU A 286 -25.90 1.50 -15.07
N SER A 287 -24.79 0.79 -14.82
CA SER A 287 -24.38 -0.33 -15.66
C SER A 287 -25.40 -1.47 -15.66
N LYS A 288 -25.94 -1.83 -14.50
CA LYS A 288 -27.01 -2.81 -14.38
C LYS A 288 -28.29 -2.37 -15.10
N GLU A 289 -28.73 -1.13 -14.88
CA GLU A 289 -29.94 -0.59 -15.53
C GLU A 289 -29.80 -0.51 -17.05
N ALA A 290 -28.60 -0.20 -17.56
CA ALA A 290 -28.33 -0.19 -19.01
C ALA A 290 -28.51 -1.58 -19.63
N ARG A 291 -27.99 -2.62 -18.97
CA ARG A 291 -28.18 -4.03 -19.40
C ARG A 291 -29.65 -4.44 -19.37
N GLU A 292 -30.38 -4.09 -18.31
CA GLU A 292 -31.82 -4.37 -18.18
C GLU A 292 -32.65 -3.63 -19.24
N ALA A 293 -32.20 -2.45 -19.68
CA ALA A 293 -32.87 -1.66 -20.70
C ALA A 293 -32.50 -2.08 -22.14
N HIS A 294 -31.65 -3.10 -22.31
CA HIS A 294 -31.05 -3.47 -23.60
C HIS A 294 -30.29 -2.33 -24.29
N ALA A 295 -29.77 -1.37 -23.52
CA ALA A 295 -28.85 -0.38 -24.04
C ALA A 295 -27.47 -1.03 -24.24
N ASP A 296 -26.82 -0.75 -25.36
CA ASP A 296 -25.46 -1.25 -25.65
C ASP A 296 -24.49 -0.79 -24.54
N PRO A 297 -23.91 -1.69 -23.72
CA PRO A 297 -23.04 -1.32 -22.63
C PRO A 297 -21.63 -0.91 -23.09
N ALA A 298 -21.32 -0.87 -24.40
CA ALA A 298 -19.98 -0.53 -24.88
C ALA A 298 -19.48 0.87 -24.42
N TRP A 299 -20.37 1.81 -24.08
CA TRP A 299 -19.96 3.08 -23.45
C TRP A 299 -19.70 2.98 -21.93
N LEU A 300 -19.96 1.84 -21.31
CA LEU A 300 -19.63 1.48 -19.92
C LEU A 300 -18.35 0.66 -19.80
N ASP A 301 -17.95 -0.09 -20.84
CA ASP A 301 -16.80 -1.02 -20.85
C ASP A 301 -15.42 -0.37 -20.59
N TRP A 302 -15.36 0.95 -20.41
CA TRP A 302 -14.17 1.68 -19.94
C TRP A 302 -13.96 1.54 -18.42
N LEU A 303 -14.86 0.85 -17.71
CA LEU A 303 -14.80 0.62 -16.26
C LEU A 303 -14.04 -0.66 -15.87
N ASP A 304 -13.78 -1.55 -16.83
CA ASP A 304 -12.97 -2.76 -16.67
C ASP A 304 -11.52 -2.50 -17.13
#